data_AF-A0A1Y5KHT6-F1
#
_entry.id   AF-A0A1Y5KHT6-F1
#
_cell.length_a   1.000
_cell.length_b   1.000
_cell.length_c   1.000
_cell.angle_alpha   90.00
_cell.angle_beta   90.00
_cell.angle_gamma   90.00
#
_symmetry.space_group_name_H-M   'P 1'
#
loop_
_entity.id
_entity.type
_entity.pdbx_description
1 polymer ?
#
loop_
_entity_poly.entity_id
_entity_poly.type
_entity_poly.pdbx_seq_one_letter_code
_entity_poly.pdbx_strand_id
1 'polypeptide(L)'
;MRRIRGRSSEQEGYRTMKHWFNELANRVQTDGLRNSYHNHSFEFNTIVDGHDGLSYLIEHSSDNLILAELDVFWLKNGGHDPIEFLKPYAGRVPILHMKDMSDDEEQVYAEVGTGSIDFKSIVRWGKHLVLSGMS
;
A
#
# COMPACT_ATOMS: atom_id res chain seq x y z
N MET A 1 12.98 11.95 23.56
CA MET A 1 11.76 11.41 22.92
C MET A 1 11.00 12.59 22.31
N ARG A 2 11.10 12.82 20.99
CA ARG A 2 10.40 13.94 20.33
C ARG A 2 8.93 13.55 20.15
N ARG A 3 8.02 14.34 20.74
CA ARG A 3 6.57 14.17 20.59
C ARG A 3 6.17 14.79 19.25
N ILE A 4 5.86 13.97 18.26
CA ILE A 4 5.39 14.42 16.94
C ILE A 4 3.99 15.02 17.14
N ARG A 5 3.82 16.29 16.76
CA ARG A 5 2.53 16.99 16.80
C ARG A 5 1.98 17.03 15.37
N GLY A 6 0.87 16.34 15.14
CA GLY A 6 0.13 16.24 13.89
C GLY A 6 -0.71 14.96 13.92
N ARG A 7 -1.93 14.96 13.38
CA ARG A 7 -2.63 13.68 13.16
C ARG A 7 -1.90 12.95 12.04
N SER A 8 -1.69 11.65 12.16
CA SER A 8 -0.98 10.85 11.15
C SER A 8 -1.61 10.95 9.76
N SER A 9 -2.91 11.25 9.68
CA SER A 9 -3.67 11.39 8.44
C SER A 9 -3.67 12.80 7.84
N GLU A 10 -2.86 13.74 8.32
CA GLU A 10 -2.69 15.07 7.71
C GLU A 10 -1.41 15.11 6.88
N GLN A 11 -1.25 16.12 5.99
CA GLN A 11 -0.09 16.18 5.08
C GLN A 11 1.26 16.09 5.82
N GLU A 12 1.41 16.86 6.90
CA GLU A 12 2.62 16.83 7.72
C GLU A 12 2.82 15.48 8.44
N GLY A 13 1.70 14.81 8.76
CA GLY A 13 1.69 13.44 9.27
C GLY A 13 2.34 12.48 8.28
N TYR A 14 1.95 12.51 7.00
CA TYR A 14 2.56 11.69 5.95
C TYR A 14 4.03 12.00 5.71
N ARG A 15 4.43 13.28 5.69
CA ARG A 15 5.85 13.67 5.57
C ARG A 15 6.68 13.12 6.72
N THR A 16 6.16 13.26 7.94
CA THR A 16 6.81 12.72 9.12
C THR A 16 6.89 11.20 9.05
N MET A 17 5.79 10.51 8.73
CA MET A 17 5.79 9.04 8.58
C MET A 17 6.82 8.59 7.54
N LYS A 18 6.84 9.20 6.35
CA LYS A 18 7.80 8.85 5.29
C LYS A 18 9.24 8.98 5.75
N HIS A 19 9.59 10.08 6.42
CA HIS A 19 10.92 10.27 6.99
C HIS A 19 11.27 9.16 8.00
N TRP A 20 10.39 8.93 8.98
CA TRP A 20 10.62 7.96 10.05
C TRP A 20 10.72 6.51 9.54
N PHE A 21 9.87 6.14 8.58
CA PHE A 21 9.89 4.81 7.99
C PHE A 21 11.18 4.56 7.19
N ASN A 22 11.68 5.56 6.47
CA ASN A 22 12.96 5.47 5.76
C ASN A 22 14.16 5.42 6.71
N GLU A 23 14.13 6.20 7.80
CA GLU A 23 15.16 6.13 8.85
C GLU A 23 15.18 4.74 9.51
N LEU A 24 14.00 4.17 9.78
CA LEU A 24 13.88 2.81 10.33
C LEU A 24 14.40 1.76 9.33
N ALA A 25 13.97 1.83 8.07
CA ALA A 25 14.40 0.90 7.03
C ALA A 25 15.94 0.88 6.88
N ASN A 26 16.57 2.07 6.89
CA ASN A 26 18.03 2.19 6.84
C ASN A 26 18.75 1.54 8.03
N ARG A 27 18.14 1.54 9.22
CA ARG A 27 18.73 0.96 10.43
C ARG A 27 18.63 -0.56 10.45
N VAL A 28 17.51 -1.11 9.96
CA VAL A 28 17.22 -2.54 10.08
C VAL A 28 17.67 -3.34 8.85
N GLN A 29 17.97 -2.68 7.73
CA GLN A 29 18.42 -3.38 6.50
C GLN A 29 19.74 -4.13 6.70
N THR A 30 20.64 -3.66 7.56
CA THR A 30 21.90 -4.36 7.87
C THR A 30 21.67 -5.70 8.56
N ASP A 31 20.52 -5.86 9.18
CA ASP A 31 20.09 -7.09 9.85
C ASP A 31 19.24 -7.98 8.93
N GLY A 32 19.14 -7.62 7.64
CA GLY A 32 18.32 -8.34 6.64
C GLY A 32 16.82 -8.10 6.77
N LEU A 33 16.40 -7.15 7.61
CA LEU A 33 14.99 -6.79 7.79
C LEU A 33 14.57 -5.71 6.79
N ARG A 34 13.28 -5.70 6.44
CA ARG A 34 12.65 -4.71 5.55
C ARG A 34 11.38 -4.19 6.20
N ASN A 35 10.96 -2.99 5.81
CA ASN A 35 9.77 -2.33 6.34
C ASN A 35 8.73 -2.14 5.23
N SER A 36 7.49 -2.60 5.48
CA SER A 36 6.34 -2.40 4.61
C SER A 36 5.27 -1.54 5.28
N TYR A 37 4.60 -0.69 4.49
CA TYR A 37 3.46 0.10 4.95
C TYR A 37 2.15 -0.56 4.51
N HIS A 38 1.27 -0.84 5.47
CA HIS A 38 -0.09 -1.34 5.21
C HIS A 38 -1.06 -0.18 5.03
N ASN A 39 -1.73 -0.12 3.88
CA ASN A 39 -2.68 0.94 3.58
C ASN A 39 -4.08 0.69 4.15
N HIS A 40 -4.81 1.77 4.39
CA HIS A 40 -6.26 1.78 4.50
C HIS A 40 -6.84 2.63 3.36
N SER A 41 -8.14 2.95 3.42
CA SER A 41 -8.76 3.86 2.44
C SER A 41 -8.63 5.35 2.83
N PHE A 42 -8.31 5.67 4.09
CA PHE A 42 -8.24 7.06 4.53
C PHE A 42 -7.05 7.82 3.92
N GLU A 43 -6.03 7.10 3.48
CA GLU A 43 -4.83 7.63 2.84
C GLU A 43 -5.18 8.36 1.54
N PHE A 44 -6.23 7.93 0.85
CA PHE A 44 -6.73 8.56 -0.38
C PHE A 44 -7.37 9.92 -0.15
N ASN A 45 -7.73 10.25 1.10
CA ASN A 45 -8.40 11.51 1.42
C ASN A 45 -7.43 12.69 1.65
N THR A 46 -6.12 12.46 1.60
CA THR A 46 -5.10 13.49 1.85
C THR A 46 -4.16 13.59 0.68
N ILE A 47 -3.96 14.80 0.15
CA ILE A 47 -3.02 15.07 -0.94
C ILE A 47 -1.73 15.66 -0.39
N VAL A 48 -0.59 15.08 -0.74
CA VAL A 48 0.77 15.51 -0.41
C VAL A 48 1.59 15.57 -1.69
N ASP A 49 2.14 16.73 -2.02
CA ASP A 49 2.94 16.94 -3.23
C ASP A 49 2.24 16.44 -4.52
N GLY A 50 0.92 16.66 -4.61
CA GLY A 50 0.11 16.27 -5.76
C GLY A 50 -0.28 14.79 -5.83
N HIS A 51 0.12 13.98 -4.85
CA HIS A 51 -0.21 12.55 -4.76
C HIS A 51 -1.12 12.31 -3.56
N ASP A 52 -1.95 11.27 -3.61
CA ASP A 52 -2.63 10.79 -2.40
C ASP A 52 -1.61 10.30 -1.36
N GLY A 53 -2.03 10.21 -0.09
CA GLY A 53 -1.14 9.90 1.02
C GLY A 53 -0.45 8.54 0.89
N LEU A 54 -1.14 7.54 0.31
CA LEU A 54 -0.56 6.22 0.09
C LEU A 54 0.50 6.30 -1.00
N SER A 55 0.13 6.82 -2.18
CA SER A 55 1.05 7.00 -3.31
C SER A 55 2.28 7.82 -2.93
N TYR A 56 2.12 8.85 -2.11
CA TYR A 56 3.23 9.63 -1.57
C TYR A 56 4.18 8.80 -0.70
N LEU A 57 3.64 7.95 0.19
CA LEU A 57 4.45 7.10 1.09
C LEU A 57 5.26 6.06 0.32
N ILE A 58 4.65 5.41 -0.67
CA ILE A 58 5.23 4.25 -1.38
C ILE A 58 5.86 4.63 -2.73
N GLU A 59 5.98 5.93 -3.03
CA GLU A 59 6.48 6.40 -4.33
C GLU A 59 7.81 5.75 -4.71
N HIS A 60 7.99 5.52 -6.00
CA HIS A 60 9.20 4.93 -6.51
C HIS A 60 10.31 6.00 -6.64
N SER A 61 11.19 6.06 -5.65
CA SER A 61 12.42 6.86 -5.69
C SER A 61 13.61 6.06 -5.14
N SER A 62 14.83 6.49 -5.46
CA SER A 62 16.08 5.83 -5.03
C SER A 62 16.37 5.98 -3.54
N ASP A 63 15.82 7.00 -2.90
CA ASP A 63 15.95 7.29 -1.46
C ASP A 63 14.78 6.77 -0.64
N ASN A 64 13.71 6.28 -1.27
CA ASN A 64 12.58 5.69 -0.59
C ASN A 64 12.74 4.16 -0.48
N LEU A 65 13.04 3.69 0.72
CA LEU A 65 13.19 2.29 1.12
C LEU A 65 11.88 1.64 1.60
N ILE A 66 10.78 2.40 1.64
CA ILE A 66 9.49 1.91 2.09
C ILE A 66 8.91 0.96 1.04
N LEU A 67 8.67 -0.28 1.46
CA LEU A 67 7.90 -1.24 0.67
C LEU A 67 6.40 -1.10 0.98
N ALA A 68 5.57 -1.65 0.12
CA ALA A 68 4.12 -1.62 0.29
C ALA A 68 3.59 -2.99 0.71
N GLU A 69 2.72 -3.01 1.71
CA GLU A 69 1.88 -4.15 2.07
C GLU A 69 0.44 -3.77 1.69
N LEU A 70 0.12 -3.89 0.40
CA LEU A 70 -1.16 -3.38 -0.08
C LEU A 70 -2.30 -4.32 0.26
N ASP A 71 -3.45 -3.73 0.53
CA ASP A 71 -4.69 -4.41 0.86
C ASP A 71 -5.75 -4.12 -0.20
N VAL A 72 -6.10 -5.15 -0.95
CA VAL A 72 -6.99 -5.01 -2.11
C VAL A 72 -8.42 -4.62 -1.72
N PHE A 73 -8.84 -4.91 -0.49
CA PHE A 73 -10.10 -4.40 0.04
C PHE A 73 -10.06 -2.89 0.18
N TRP A 74 -9.02 -2.36 0.82
CA TRP A 74 -8.89 -0.92 1.05
C TRP A 74 -8.63 -0.13 -0.22
N LEU A 75 -7.92 -0.70 -1.19
CA LEU A 75 -7.80 -0.12 -2.53
C LEU A 75 -9.18 0.03 -3.17
N LYS A 76 -9.98 -1.06 -3.19
CA LYS A 76 -11.33 -1.04 -3.78
C LYS A 76 -12.27 -0.09 -3.02
N ASN A 77 -12.22 -0.08 -1.68
CA ASN A 77 -13.01 0.81 -0.83
C ASN A 77 -12.64 2.28 -1.05
N GLY A 78 -11.38 2.56 -1.37
CA GLY A 78 -10.90 3.87 -1.81
C GLY A 78 -11.26 4.24 -3.26
N GLY A 79 -11.99 3.39 -3.98
CA GLY A 79 -12.39 3.62 -5.37
C GLY A 79 -11.32 3.26 -6.41
N HIS A 80 -10.27 2.54 -6.03
CA HIS A 80 -9.21 2.13 -6.95
C HIS A 80 -9.39 0.68 -7.42
N ASP A 81 -9.09 0.42 -8.70
CA ASP A 81 -8.88 -0.95 -9.17
C ASP A 81 -7.55 -1.48 -8.60
N PRO A 82 -7.53 -2.64 -7.91
CA PRO A 82 -6.32 -3.15 -7.29
C PRO A 82 -5.17 -3.39 -8.27
N ILE A 83 -5.45 -3.95 -9.46
CA ILE A 83 -4.40 -4.29 -10.43
C ILE A 83 -3.84 -3.02 -11.06
N GLU A 84 -4.70 -2.08 -11.48
CA GLU A 84 -4.25 -0.82 -12.04
C GLU A 84 -3.44 0.00 -11.02
N PHE A 85 -3.86 0.00 -9.74
CA PHE A 85 -3.10 0.67 -8.68
C PHE A 85 -1.74 0.01 -8.44
N LEU A 86 -1.66 -1.31 -8.49
CA LEU A 86 -0.42 -2.07 -8.21
C LEU A 86 0.63 -1.94 -9.32
N LYS A 87 0.23 -1.75 -10.59
CA LYS A 87 1.15 -1.74 -11.75
C LYS A 87 2.37 -0.84 -11.60
N PRO A 88 2.28 0.43 -11.17
CA PRO A 88 3.43 1.32 -11.04
C PRO A 88 4.41 0.89 -9.93
N TYR A 89 3.98 0.02 -9.01
CA TYR A 89 4.72 -0.40 -7.82
C TYR A 89 5.22 -1.85 -7.90
N ALA A 90 5.18 -2.49 -9.08
CA ALA A 90 5.80 -3.79 -9.30
C ALA A 90 7.28 -3.78 -8.84
N GLY A 91 7.75 -4.82 -8.14
CA GLY A 91 9.06 -4.82 -7.48
C GLY A 91 9.06 -4.29 -6.05
N ARG A 92 7.99 -3.60 -5.60
CA ARG A 92 7.94 -2.90 -4.29
C ARG A 92 6.81 -3.36 -3.37
N VAL A 93 6.05 -4.37 -3.76
CA VAL A 93 4.89 -4.90 -3.01
C VAL A 93 5.16 -6.36 -2.59
N PRO A 94 6.02 -6.63 -1.58
CA PRO A 94 6.38 -7.99 -1.19
C PRO A 94 5.23 -8.79 -0.58
N ILE A 95 4.21 -8.10 -0.05
CA ILE A 95 3.06 -8.69 0.65
C ILE A 95 1.79 -8.05 0.10
N LEU A 96 0.78 -8.88 -0.16
CA LEU A 96 -0.55 -8.43 -0.56
C LEU A 96 -1.59 -9.03 0.38
N HIS A 97 -2.37 -8.17 1.03
CA HIS A 97 -3.52 -8.54 1.83
C HIS A 97 -4.73 -8.80 0.94
N MET A 98 -5.25 -10.02 1.03
CA MET A 98 -6.36 -10.54 0.25
C MET A 98 -7.60 -10.56 1.13
N LYS A 99 -8.21 -9.39 1.34
CA LYS A 99 -9.52 -9.26 2.00
C LYS A 99 -10.59 -9.02 0.95
N ASP A 100 -11.72 -9.70 1.07
CA ASP A 100 -12.83 -9.59 0.11
C ASP A 100 -13.84 -8.55 0.58
N MET A 101 -14.62 -8.06 -0.38
CA MET A 101 -15.64 -7.04 -0.19
C MET A 101 -16.99 -7.59 -0.62
N SER A 102 -18.02 -7.36 0.17
CA SER A 102 -19.42 -7.62 -0.20
C SER A 102 -19.76 -7.06 -1.60
N ASP A 103 -20.70 -7.71 -2.28
CA ASP A 103 -21.21 -7.29 -3.60
C ASP A 103 -22.53 -6.53 -3.45
N ASP A 104 -22.54 -5.59 -2.50
CA ASP A 104 -23.66 -4.70 -2.22
C ASP A 104 -23.14 -3.27 -1.99
N GLU A 105 -24.06 -2.35 -1.75
CA GLU A 105 -23.75 -0.93 -1.54
C GLU A 105 -23.03 -0.66 -0.22
N GLU A 106 -23.02 -1.60 0.74
CA GLU A 106 -22.40 -1.42 2.05
C GLU A 106 -20.88 -1.54 1.98
N GLN A 107 -20.36 -2.29 1.00
CA GLN A 107 -18.91 -2.44 0.74
C GLN A 107 -18.10 -2.86 1.99
N VAL A 108 -18.69 -3.71 2.82
CA VAL A 108 -18.08 -4.28 4.03
C VAL A 108 -17.28 -5.55 3.72
N TYR A 109 -16.55 -6.06 4.71
CA TYR A 109 -15.81 -7.32 4.59
C TYR A 109 -16.71 -8.50 4.23
N ALA A 110 -16.19 -9.37 3.37
CA ALA A 110 -16.79 -10.65 3.03
C ALA A 110 -15.80 -11.81 3.26
N GLU A 111 -16.33 -13.03 3.35
CA GLU A 111 -15.50 -14.23 3.28
C GLU A 111 -14.80 -14.30 1.91
N VAL A 112 -13.55 -14.77 1.88
CA VAL A 112 -12.76 -14.79 0.65
C VAL A 112 -13.44 -15.66 -0.41
N GLY A 113 -13.75 -15.05 -1.55
CA GLY A 113 -14.38 -15.72 -2.69
C GLY A 113 -15.91 -15.67 -2.68
N THR A 114 -16.52 -15.04 -1.68
CA THR A 114 -17.96 -14.76 -1.65
C THR A 114 -18.29 -13.31 -2.01
N GLY A 115 -17.27 -12.47 -2.16
CA GLY A 115 -17.41 -11.06 -2.47
C GLY A 115 -17.13 -10.72 -3.93
N SER A 116 -16.85 -9.44 -4.15
CA SER A 116 -16.78 -8.79 -5.46
C SER A 116 -15.35 -8.53 -5.95
N ILE A 117 -14.31 -8.93 -5.22
CA ILE A 117 -12.92 -8.72 -5.64
C ILE A 117 -12.43 -9.89 -6.51
N ASP A 118 -11.93 -9.58 -7.72
CA ASP A 118 -11.41 -10.58 -8.65
C ASP A 118 -9.99 -11.05 -8.25
N PHE A 119 -9.93 -11.89 -7.22
CA PHE A 119 -8.69 -12.51 -6.76
C PHE A 119 -8.02 -13.37 -7.82
N LYS A 120 -8.77 -13.98 -8.74
CA LYS A 120 -8.19 -14.82 -9.80
C LYS A 120 -7.34 -13.98 -10.75
N SER A 121 -7.79 -12.78 -11.10
CA SER A 121 -7.02 -11.87 -11.95
C SER A 121 -5.82 -11.29 -11.21
N ILE A 122 -5.97 -10.93 -9.93
CA ILE A 122 -4.87 -10.44 -9.09
C ILE A 122 -3.76 -11.50 -8.96
N VAL A 123 -4.10 -12.75 -8.64
CA VAL A 123 -3.12 -13.84 -8.55
C VAL A 123 -2.47 -14.15 -9.90
N ARG A 124 -3.22 -14.12 -11.00
CA ARG A 124 -2.66 -14.30 -12.35
C ARG A 124 -1.67 -13.19 -12.69
N TRP A 125 -2.01 -11.95 -12.36
CA TRP A 125 -1.13 -10.79 -12.56
C TRP A 125 0.16 -10.91 -11.72
N GLY A 126 0.05 -11.23 -10.44
CA GLY A 126 1.22 -11.44 -9.57
C GLY A 126 2.12 -12.59 -10.06
N LYS A 127 1.54 -13.71 -10.50
CA LYS A 127 2.30 -14.81 -11.13
C LYS A 127 3.03 -14.36 -12.39
N HIS A 128 2.39 -13.54 -13.23
CA HIS A 128 3.03 -13.01 -14.43
C HIS A 128 4.26 -12.18 -14.08
N LEU A 129 4.20 -11.30 -13.07
CA LEU A 129 5.34 -10.50 -12.61
C LEU A 129 6.51 -11.37 -12.14
N VAL A 130 6.24 -12.41 -11.36
CA VAL A 130 7.30 -13.33 -10.88
C VAL A 130 7.95 -14.06 -12.05
N LEU A 131 7.16 -14.55 -13.01
CA LEU A 131 7.68 -15.28 -14.16
C LEU A 131 8.42 -14.38 -15.16
N SER A 132 8.08 -13.09 -15.23
CA SER A 132 8.76 -12.12 -16.10
C SER A 132 9.98 -11.44 -15.43
N GLY A 133 10.27 -11.74 -14.17
CA GLY A 133 11.35 -11.09 -13.41
C GLY A 133 11.06 -9.64 -13.05
N MET A 134 9.78 -9.24 -13.04
CA MET A 134 9.29 -7.90 -12.71
C MET A 134 8.69 -7.82 -11.30
N SER A 135 8.85 -8.88 -10.50
CA SER A 135 8.32 -9.00 -9.12
C SER A 135 9.22 -8.36 -8.08
#